data_AF-A0A4R7B747-F1
#
_entry.id   AF-A0A4R7B747-F1
#
_cell.length_a   1.000
_cell.length_b   1.000
_cell.length_c   1.000
_cell.angle_alpha   90.00
_cell.angle_beta   90.00
_cell.angle_gamma   90.00
#
_symmetry.space_group_name_H-M   'P 1'
#
loop_
_entity.id
_entity.type
_entity.pdbx_description
1 polymer ?
#
loop_
_entity_poly.entity_id
_entity_poly.type
_entity_poly.pdbx_seq_one_letter_code
_entity_poly.pdbx_strand_id
1 'polypeptide(L)'
;MAARFVRRGKRIGGYLAAGSELDIESLMSSALRRGAEIYLPVIPERGRRLWFSRLGPEDRWYRHPRYSMIEYAGPVLRVERLDVLFVPLLAVDAEGFRLGQGGGFYDTSLHAAGRRRPLLVGVAFDCQRVARVPREAWDIRLDWLVTESGLFRFPTRVPTNVCVGDDASRTMRSD
;
A
#
# COMPACT_ATOMS: atom_id res chain seq x y z
N MET A 1 -17.85 -7.48 1.66
CA MET A 1 -16.50 -7.96 1.27
C MET A 1 -15.35 -7.27 2.01
N ALA A 2 -15.30 -5.93 2.09
CA ALA A 2 -14.21 -5.20 2.78
C ALA A 2 -14.10 -5.45 4.31
N ALA A 3 -15.15 -5.99 4.92
CA ALA A 3 -15.21 -6.36 6.35
C ALA A 3 -14.05 -7.28 6.80
N ARG A 4 -13.42 -8.03 5.89
CA ARG A 4 -12.30 -8.92 6.23
C ARG A 4 -11.06 -8.17 6.70
N PHE A 5 -10.81 -6.98 6.13
CA PHE A 5 -9.66 -6.13 6.45
C PHE A 5 -9.95 -5.16 7.59
N VAL A 6 -11.24 -4.99 7.90
CA VAL A 6 -11.75 -3.95 8.77
C VAL A 6 -12.33 -4.58 10.04
N ARG A 7 -11.47 -4.77 11.04
CA ARG A 7 -11.81 -5.39 12.33
C ARG A 7 -11.45 -4.46 13.50
N ARG A 8 -12.10 -4.66 14.64
CA ARG A 8 -11.84 -3.92 15.89
C ARG A 8 -10.36 -4.00 16.28
N GLY A 9 -9.79 -2.88 16.72
CA GLY A 9 -8.42 -2.79 17.21
C GLY A 9 -7.33 -2.82 16.13
N LYS A 10 -7.71 -2.86 14.84
CA LYS A 10 -6.75 -2.77 13.73
C LYS A 10 -6.39 -1.33 13.43
N ARG A 11 -5.11 -1.09 13.16
CA ARG A 11 -4.59 0.19 12.64
C ARG A 11 -4.60 0.15 11.13
N ILE A 12 -5.45 0.96 10.52
CA ILE A 12 -5.71 0.95 9.10
C ILE A 12 -5.23 2.28 8.51
N GLY A 13 -4.29 2.22 7.59
CA GLY A 13 -3.91 3.36 6.76
C GLY A 13 -4.95 3.57 5.67
N GLY A 14 -5.47 4.78 5.56
CA GLY A 14 -6.32 5.23 4.46
C GLY A 14 -5.64 6.33 3.64
N TYR A 15 -6.42 6.97 2.79
CA TYR A 15 -6.03 8.17 2.05
C TYR A 15 -7.29 9.03 1.82
N LEU A 16 -7.05 10.31 1.54
CA LEU A 16 -8.06 11.20 0.97
C LEU A 16 -7.82 11.24 -0.53
N ALA A 17 -8.86 10.96 -1.31
CA ALA A 17 -8.72 10.83 -2.75
C ALA A 17 -8.30 12.16 -3.39
N ALA A 18 -7.36 12.09 -4.34
CA ALA A 18 -6.94 13.20 -5.17
C ALA A 18 -7.08 12.87 -6.67
N GLY A 19 -7.61 13.81 -7.45
CA GLY A 19 -7.79 13.64 -8.90
C GLY A 19 -8.78 12.52 -9.22
N SER A 20 -8.33 11.50 -9.95
CA SER A 20 -9.12 10.32 -10.34
C SER A 20 -8.91 9.10 -9.45
N GLU A 21 -8.35 9.30 -8.26
CA GLU A 21 -8.34 8.26 -7.22
C GLU A 21 -9.76 7.97 -6.72
N LEU A 22 -10.01 6.71 -6.36
CA LEU A 22 -11.32 6.30 -5.84
C LEU A 22 -11.52 6.82 -4.41
N ASP A 23 -12.68 7.41 -4.15
CA ASP A 23 -13.04 7.87 -2.80
C ASP A 23 -13.38 6.70 -1.87
N ILE A 24 -12.60 6.54 -0.80
CA ILE A 24 -12.75 5.50 0.21
C ILE A 24 -13.28 6.02 1.56
N GLU A 25 -13.80 7.24 1.64
CA GLU A 25 -14.30 7.85 2.89
C GLU A 25 -15.38 6.98 3.55
N SER A 26 -16.32 6.45 2.75
CA SER A 26 -17.37 5.55 3.25
C SER A 26 -16.80 4.25 3.84
N LEU A 27 -15.72 3.73 3.25
CA LEU A 27 -15.02 2.55 3.75
C LEU A 27 -14.30 2.85 5.08
N MET A 28 -13.61 3.98 5.17
CA MET A 28 -12.95 4.44 6.40
C MET A 28 -13.97 4.69 7.52
N SER A 29 -15.09 5.32 7.20
CA SER A 29 -16.21 5.54 8.11
C SER A 29 -16.80 4.23 8.64
N SER A 30 -16.96 3.22 7.77
CA SER A 30 -17.39 1.88 8.19
C SER A 30 -16.37 1.22 9.14
N ALA A 31 -15.07 1.46 8.91
CA ALA A 31 -14.01 0.94 9.76
C ALA A 31 -13.99 1.55 11.15
N LEU A 32 -14.14 2.87 11.26
CA LEU A 32 -14.29 3.55 12.54
C LEU A 32 -15.47 3.01 13.32
N ARG A 33 -16.65 2.85 12.68
CA ARG A 33 -17.85 2.27 13.32
C ARG A 33 -17.64 0.83 13.82
N ARG A 34 -16.72 0.08 13.21
CA ARG A 34 -16.34 -1.28 13.63
C ARG A 34 -15.24 -1.30 14.70
N GLY A 35 -14.81 -0.13 15.19
CA GLY A 35 -13.79 0.03 16.22
C GLY A 35 -12.36 -0.15 15.73
N ALA A 36 -12.10 0.07 14.44
CA ALA A 36 -10.74 0.21 13.92
C ALA A 36 -10.20 1.63 14.18
N GLU A 37 -8.88 1.78 14.13
CA GLU A 37 -8.21 3.08 14.16
C GLU A 37 -7.78 3.43 12.73
N ILE A 38 -8.26 4.57 12.21
CA ILE A 38 -7.87 5.07 10.88
C ILE A 38 -6.69 6.02 11.02
N TYR A 39 -5.73 5.86 10.12
CA TYR A 39 -4.58 6.74 10.00
C TYR A 39 -4.43 7.27 8.57
N LEU A 40 -4.23 8.58 8.41
CA LEU A 40 -4.13 9.26 7.13
C LEU A 40 -2.70 9.76 6.87
N PRO A 41 -2.24 9.81 5.60
CA PRO A 41 -0.88 10.17 5.28
C PRO A 41 -0.57 11.62 5.68
N VAL A 42 0.63 11.83 6.19
CA VAL A 42 1.23 13.14 6.48
C VAL A 42 2.57 13.19 5.75
N ILE A 43 2.74 14.20 4.90
CA ILE A 43 3.95 14.38 4.12
C ILE A 43 5.03 14.97 5.03
N PRO A 44 6.25 14.39 5.04
CA PRO A 44 7.34 14.98 5.78
C PRO A 44 7.84 16.27 5.11
N GLU A 45 8.34 17.22 5.91
CA GLU A 45 9.01 18.43 5.38
C GLU A 45 10.22 18.11 4.49
N ARG A 46 10.89 16.99 4.76
CA ARG A 46 12.07 16.50 4.02
C ARG A 46 11.94 15.02 3.71
N GLY A 47 12.31 14.64 2.49
CA GLY A 47 12.27 13.26 2.00
C GLY A 47 10.87 12.82 1.56
N ARG A 48 10.71 11.51 1.35
CA ARG A 48 9.46 10.90 0.84
C ARG A 48 8.86 9.84 1.77
N ARG A 49 9.40 9.68 2.97
CA ARG A 49 8.92 8.67 3.92
C ARG A 49 7.75 9.24 4.72
N LEU A 50 6.55 8.78 4.40
CA LEU A 50 5.30 9.22 5.01
C LEU A 50 5.27 8.93 6.52
N TRP A 51 4.56 9.81 7.21
CA TRP A 51 3.94 9.53 8.49
C TRP A 51 2.46 9.25 8.27
N PHE A 52 1.82 8.62 9.24
CA PHE A 52 0.39 8.38 9.23
C PHE A 52 -0.19 8.86 10.55
N SER A 53 -1.09 9.84 10.48
CA SER A 53 -1.71 10.51 11.62
C SER A 53 -3.06 9.90 11.92
N ARG A 54 -3.34 9.63 13.20
CA ARG A 54 -4.62 9.07 13.63
C ARG A 54 -5.75 10.08 13.39
N LEU A 55 -6.79 9.64 12.68
CA LEU A 55 -8.05 10.36 12.57
C LEU A 55 -8.79 10.28 13.91
N GLY A 56 -9.25 11.41 14.45
CA GLY A 56 -9.74 11.50 15.83
C GLY A 56 -10.82 12.57 16.00
N PRO A 57 -11.56 12.56 17.12
CA PRO A 57 -12.83 13.29 17.27
C PRO A 57 -12.76 14.81 17.04
N GLU A 58 -11.60 15.40 17.31
CA GLU A 58 -11.34 16.83 17.15
C GLU A 58 -11.03 17.23 15.71
N ASP A 59 -10.75 16.25 14.84
CA ASP A 59 -10.46 16.35 13.41
C ASP A 59 -9.68 17.61 13.01
N ARG A 60 -8.71 18.01 13.85
CA ARG A 60 -7.90 19.20 13.56
C ARG A 60 -7.08 18.92 12.32
N TRP A 61 -7.31 19.70 11.28
CA TRP A 61 -6.62 19.54 10.00
C TRP A 61 -6.01 20.84 9.52
N TYR A 62 -5.00 20.72 8.66
CA TYR A 62 -4.41 21.83 7.93
C TYR A 62 -4.18 21.40 6.47
N ARG A 63 -4.06 22.39 5.58
CA ARG A 63 -3.66 22.13 4.20
C ARG A 63 -2.14 22.14 4.11
N HIS A 64 -1.57 21.06 3.58
CA HIS A 64 -0.14 21.01 3.32
C HIS A 64 0.23 22.10 2.30
N PRO A 65 1.21 22.98 2.58
CA PRO A 65 1.46 24.18 1.79
C PRO A 65 1.92 23.90 0.35
N ARG A 66 2.56 22.75 0.09
CA ARG A 66 3.09 22.39 -1.23
C ARG A 66 2.23 21.48 -2.09
N TYR A 67 1.36 20.69 -1.46
CA TYR A 67 0.63 19.62 -2.14
C TYR A 67 -0.88 19.80 -2.06
N SER A 68 -1.35 20.86 -1.38
CA SER A 68 -2.76 21.21 -1.20
C SER A 68 -3.63 20.11 -0.58
N MET A 69 -3.01 19.05 -0.05
CA MET A 69 -3.66 17.94 0.62
C MET A 69 -4.01 18.29 2.06
N ILE A 70 -5.08 17.69 2.56
CA ILE A 70 -5.50 17.82 3.96
C ILE A 70 -4.69 16.85 4.81
N GLU A 71 -4.10 17.36 5.89
CA GLU A 71 -3.34 16.59 6.87
C GLU A 71 -3.94 16.78 8.26
N TYR A 72 -4.11 15.67 8.98
CA TYR A 72 -4.70 15.67 10.32
C TYR A 72 -3.63 15.77 11.40
N ALA A 73 -3.90 16.54 12.45
CA ALA A 73 -2.99 16.83 13.56
C ALA A 73 -3.21 15.89 14.76
N GLY A 74 -3.16 14.58 14.53
CA GLY A 74 -3.24 13.54 15.56
C GLY A 74 -1.90 12.84 15.83
N PRO A 75 -1.87 11.87 16.76
CA PRO A 75 -0.70 11.03 16.99
C PRO A 75 -0.26 10.33 15.70
N VAL A 76 1.03 10.43 15.38
CA VAL A 76 1.60 9.87 14.15
C VAL A 76 2.33 8.55 14.39
N LEU A 77 2.32 7.69 13.38
CA LEU A 77 3.13 6.48 13.30
C LEU A 77 3.74 6.30 11.91
N ARG A 78 4.66 5.35 11.80
CA ARG A 78 5.21 4.91 10.52
C ARG A 78 4.41 3.75 9.93
N VAL A 79 4.53 3.56 8.61
CA VAL A 79 3.76 2.55 7.87
C VAL A 79 3.93 1.13 8.43
N GLU A 80 5.10 0.78 8.99
CA GLU A 80 5.36 -0.52 9.61
C GLU A 80 4.58 -0.77 10.93
N ARG A 81 3.82 0.21 11.42
CA ARG A 81 2.94 0.09 12.60
C ARG A 81 1.47 -0.07 12.22
N LEU A 82 1.15 -0.06 10.93
CA LEU A 82 -0.17 -0.36 10.40
C LEU A 82 -0.35 -1.86 10.24
N ASP A 83 -1.59 -2.33 10.34
CA ASP A 83 -1.97 -3.70 10.00
C ASP A 83 -2.34 -3.82 8.50
N VAL A 84 -3.06 -2.82 8.01
CA VAL A 84 -3.59 -2.74 6.64
C VAL A 84 -3.34 -1.33 6.12
N LEU A 85 -2.97 -1.21 4.85
CA LEU A 85 -2.90 0.06 4.15
C LEU A 85 -3.74 -0.02 2.88
N PHE A 86 -4.78 0.81 2.80
CA PHE A 86 -5.44 1.11 1.54
C PHE A 86 -4.54 2.04 0.74
N VAL A 87 -4.15 1.61 -0.45
CA VAL A 87 -3.17 2.32 -1.27
C VAL A 87 -3.90 3.00 -2.43
N PRO A 88 -3.77 4.34 -2.59
CA PRO A 88 -4.36 5.04 -3.73
C PRO A 88 -3.67 4.61 -5.03
N LEU A 89 -4.44 4.61 -6.12
CA LEU A 89 -3.97 4.25 -7.45
C LEU A 89 -4.82 4.90 -8.54
N LEU A 90 -4.20 5.07 -9.70
CA LEU A 90 -4.81 5.49 -10.96
C LEU A 90 -5.07 4.30 -11.89
N ALA A 91 -4.18 3.31 -11.85
CA ALA A 91 -4.32 2.05 -12.59
C ALA A 91 -3.64 0.91 -11.85
N VAL A 92 -4.06 -0.33 -12.12
CA VAL A 92 -3.47 -1.56 -11.58
C VAL A 92 -3.41 -2.63 -12.65
N ASP A 93 -2.34 -3.42 -12.68
CA ASP A 93 -2.21 -4.55 -13.59
C ASP A 93 -2.53 -5.91 -12.92
N ALA A 94 -2.57 -6.96 -13.73
CA ALA A 94 -2.89 -8.32 -13.27
C ALA A 94 -1.85 -8.91 -12.31
N GLU A 95 -0.64 -8.33 -12.23
CA GLU A 95 0.42 -8.75 -11.31
C GLU A 95 0.37 -8.01 -9.97
N GLY A 96 -0.48 -6.99 -9.85
CA GLY A 96 -0.65 -6.16 -8.67
C GLY A 96 0.28 -4.95 -8.60
N PHE A 97 0.99 -4.63 -9.69
CA PHE A 97 1.66 -3.34 -9.80
C PHE A 97 0.62 -2.25 -10.05
N ARG A 98 0.88 -1.06 -9.51
CA ARG A 98 -0.06 0.06 -9.58
C ARG A 98 0.65 1.31 -10.09
N LEU A 99 -0.09 2.16 -10.78
CA LEU A 99 0.29 3.52 -11.10
C LEU A 99 -0.34 4.46 -10.09
N GLY A 100 0.44 5.35 -9.48
CA GLY A 100 -0.06 6.44 -8.64
C GLY A 100 0.19 7.81 -9.27
N GLN A 101 0.00 8.88 -8.49
CA GLN A 101 0.22 10.28 -8.93
C GLN A 101 1.70 10.64 -9.22
N GLY A 102 2.64 9.71 -9.10
CA GLY A 102 4.07 9.93 -9.46
C GLY A 102 4.97 10.51 -8.35
N GLY A 103 4.46 10.76 -7.15
CA GLY A 103 5.26 11.35 -6.05
C GLY A 103 6.24 10.39 -5.34
N GLY A 104 6.11 9.07 -5.55
CA GLY A 104 7.02 8.05 -4.97
C GLY A 104 6.98 7.91 -3.43
N PHE A 105 6.01 8.55 -2.75
CA PHE A 105 5.88 8.54 -1.29
C PHE A 105 5.57 7.15 -0.73
N TYR A 106 4.63 6.43 -1.36
CA TYR A 106 4.23 5.11 -0.92
C TYR A 106 5.35 4.09 -1.07
N ASP A 107 5.98 4.00 -2.26
CA ASP A 107 7.05 3.03 -2.50
C ASP A 107 8.27 3.31 -1.62
N THR A 108 8.66 4.58 -1.42
CA THR A 108 9.72 4.94 -0.46
C THR A 108 9.38 4.48 0.95
N SER A 109 8.14 4.69 1.40
CA SER A 109 7.71 4.33 2.75
C SER A 109 7.66 2.82 2.95
N LEU A 110 7.13 2.10 1.96
CA LEU A 110 6.98 0.65 1.97
C LEU A 110 8.33 -0.07 1.84
N HIS A 111 9.25 0.47 1.05
CA HIS A 111 10.62 -0.03 0.95
C HIS A 111 11.32 0.06 2.32
N ALA A 112 11.20 1.20 3.00
CA ALA A 112 11.77 1.38 4.34
C ALA A 112 11.16 0.44 5.40
N ALA A 113 9.90 0.03 5.23
CA ALA A 113 9.25 -0.92 6.14
C ALA A 113 9.72 -2.37 5.95
N GLY A 114 10.12 -2.74 4.72
CA GLY A 114 10.63 -4.07 4.37
C GLY A 114 9.65 -5.17 4.79
N ARG A 115 10.15 -6.17 5.55
CA ARG A 115 9.34 -7.30 6.04
C ARG A 115 8.24 -6.91 7.04
N ARG A 116 8.30 -5.70 7.61
CA ARG A 116 7.30 -5.20 8.57
C ARG A 116 6.20 -4.38 7.89
N ARG A 117 6.15 -4.35 6.55
CA ARG A 117 5.09 -3.63 5.82
C ARG A 117 3.70 -4.21 6.15
N PRO A 118 2.65 -3.37 6.14
CA PRO A 118 1.28 -3.83 6.32
C PRO A 118 0.80 -4.66 5.13
N LEU A 119 -0.39 -5.24 5.26
CA LEU A 119 -1.14 -5.78 4.14
C LEU A 119 -1.54 -4.63 3.19
N LEU A 120 -1.19 -4.73 1.92
CA LEU A 120 -1.48 -3.71 0.91
C LEU A 120 -2.72 -4.07 0.12
N VAL A 121 -3.72 -3.18 0.19
CA VAL A 121 -5.00 -3.36 -0.48
C VAL A 121 -5.23 -2.17 -1.41
N GLY A 122 -5.25 -2.41 -2.72
CA GLY A 122 -5.72 -1.41 -3.67
C GLY A 122 -7.24 -1.35 -3.64
N VAL A 123 -7.79 -0.15 -3.83
CA VAL A 123 -9.22 0.04 -4.08
C VAL A 123 -9.35 0.79 -5.40
N ALA A 124 -10.08 0.22 -6.34
CA ALA A 124 -10.14 0.70 -7.72
C ALA A 124 -11.50 0.38 -8.34
N PHE A 125 -11.87 1.11 -9.39
CA PHE A 125 -12.89 0.65 -10.32
C PHE A 125 -12.34 -0.42 -11.26
N ASP A 126 -13.19 -1.26 -11.82
CA ASP A 126 -12.74 -2.26 -12.80
C ASP A 126 -12.13 -1.62 -14.05
N CYS A 127 -12.58 -0.42 -14.43
CA CYS A 127 -12.00 0.33 -15.55
C CYS A 127 -10.55 0.81 -15.31
N GLN A 128 -10.09 0.80 -14.06
CA GLN A 128 -8.69 1.11 -13.71
C GLN A 128 -7.78 -0.12 -13.80
N ARG A 129 -8.33 -1.29 -14.13
CA ARG A 129 -7.55 -2.50 -14.38
C ARG A 129 -7.06 -2.49 -15.82
N VAL A 130 -5.74 -2.42 -15.99
CA VAL A 130 -5.09 -2.32 -17.29
C VAL A 130 -4.21 -3.53 -17.55
N ALA A 131 -3.83 -3.74 -18.82
CA ALA A 131 -2.96 -4.86 -19.18
C ALA A 131 -1.59 -4.79 -18.49
N ARG A 132 -1.00 -3.59 -18.41
CA ARG A 132 0.30 -3.35 -17.81
C ARG A 132 0.43 -1.88 -17.39
N VAL A 133 1.00 -1.65 -16.20
CA VAL A 133 1.46 -0.32 -15.78
C VAL A 133 2.98 -0.19 -15.99
N PRO A 134 3.52 1.03 -16.14
CA PRO A 134 4.96 1.26 -16.00
C PRO A 134 5.44 0.72 -14.65
N ARG A 135 6.64 0.12 -14.62
CA ARG A 135 7.19 -0.51 -13.42
C ARG A 135 8.64 -0.12 -13.25
N GLU A 136 9.01 0.19 -12.03
CA GLU A 136 10.38 0.38 -11.58
C GLU A 136 10.82 -0.76 -10.66
N ALA A 137 12.12 -0.97 -10.53
CA ALA A 137 12.68 -2.07 -9.75
C ALA A 137 12.34 -1.99 -8.25
N TRP A 138 12.01 -0.80 -7.76
CA TRP A 138 11.63 -0.53 -6.37
C TRP A 138 10.11 -0.53 -6.13
N ASP A 139 9.29 -0.73 -7.16
CA ASP A 139 7.84 -0.71 -7.01
C ASP A 139 7.34 -1.91 -6.23
N ILE A 140 6.48 -1.65 -5.25
CA ILE A 140 5.95 -2.68 -4.35
C ILE A 140 4.53 -3.03 -4.79
N ARG A 141 4.31 -4.30 -5.11
CA ARG A 141 3.00 -4.82 -5.52
C ARG A 141 1.98 -4.83 -4.38
N LEU A 142 0.71 -4.71 -4.74
CA LEU A 142 -0.41 -4.94 -3.86
C LEU A 142 -0.53 -6.42 -3.48
N ASP A 143 -1.10 -6.70 -2.31
CA ASP A 143 -1.47 -8.06 -1.90
C ASP A 143 -2.90 -8.40 -2.33
N TRP A 144 -3.78 -7.39 -2.33
CA TRP A 144 -5.19 -7.50 -2.69
C TRP A 144 -5.67 -6.30 -3.51
N LEU A 145 -6.72 -6.52 -4.30
CA LEU A 145 -7.48 -5.48 -4.98
C LEU A 145 -8.97 -5.63 -4.64
N VAL A 146 -9.60 -4.53 -4.27
CA VAL A 146 -11.05 -4.39 -4.10
C VAL A 146 -11.59 -3.56 -5.26
N THR A 147 -12.64 -4.08 -5.91
CA THR A 147 -13.41 -3.41 -6.97
C THR A 147 -14.91 -3.66 -6.76
N GLU A 148 -15.74 -3.04 -7.59
CA GLU A 148 -17.16 -3.33 -7.71
C GLU A 148 -17.44 -4.78 -8.14
N SER A 149 -16.56 -5.41 -8.94
CA SER A 149 -16.66 -6.84 -9.28
C SER A 149 -16.22 -7.78 -8.16
N GLY A 150 -15.62 -7.26 -7.08
CA GLY A 150 -15.29 -8.02 -5.89
C GLY A 150 -13.83 -7.94 -5.46
N LEU A 151 -13.36 -9.01 -4.81
CA LEU A 151 -12.08 -9.07 -4.10
C LEU A 151 -11.10 -10.03 -4.79
N PHE A 152 -9.96 -9.51 -5.21
CA PHE A 152 -8.92 -10.25 -5.91
C PHE A 152 -7.65 -10.34 -5.07
N ARG A 153 -7.01 -11.51 -5.04
CA ARG A 153 -5.73 -11.74 -4.37
C ARG A 153 -4.64 -11.84 -5.41
N PHE A 154 -3.54 -11.10 -5.23
CA PHE A 154 -2.35 -11.30 -6.06
C PHE A 154 -1.49 -12.43 -5.48
N PRO A 155 -0.91 -13.30 -6.33
CA PRO A 155 -0.04 -14.36 -5.85
C PRO A 155 1.23 -13.75 -5.24
N THR A 156 1.58 -14.20 -4.04
CA THR A 156 2.89 -13.91 -3.44
C THR A 156 3.95 -14.59 -4.30
N ARG A 157 4.88 -13.83 -4.91
CA ARG A 157 6.07 -14.47 -5.46
C ARG A 157 6.84 -15.06 -4.28
N VAL A 158 6.96 -16.38 -4.26
CA VAL A 158 8.01 -17.05 -3.50
C VAL A 158 9.32 -16.50 -4.07
N PRO A 159 10.29 -16.04 -3.24
CA PRO A 159 11.61 -15.72 -3.75
C PRO A 159 12.10 -16.97 -4.46
N THR A 160 12.40 -16.88 -5.76
CA THR A 160 13.06 -17.96 -6.47
C THR A 160 14.41 -18.15 -5.79
N ASN A 161 14.51 -19.14 -4.89
CA ASN A 161 15.81 -19.61 -4.46
C ASN A 161 16.53 -20.03 -5.74
N VAL A 162 17.68 -19.41 -5.99
CA VAL A 162 18.62 -19.82 -7.03
C VAL A 162 18.88 -21.32 -6.83
N CYS A 163 18.46 -22.13 -7.80
CA CYS A 163 18.82 -23.54 -7.84
C CYS A 163 20.33 -23.65 -8.06
N VAL A 164 21.01 -24.14 -7.02
CA VAL A 164 22.10 -25.12 -7.02
C VAL A 164 22.92 -25.18 -8.31
N GLY A 165 24.13 -24.63 -8.26
CA GLY A 165 25.21 -25.06 -9.14
C GLY A 165 25.91 -26.25 -8.50
N ASP A 166 25.40 -27.45 -8.76
CA ASP A 166 26.14 -28.71 -8.69
C ASP A 166 26.09 -29.28 -10.10
N ASP A 167 27.21 -29.25 -10.84
CA ASP A 167 27.76 -30.47 -11.45
C ASP A 167 29.16 -30.26 -12.10
N ALA A 168 29.98 -31.27 -11.89
CA ALA A 168 31.02 -31.84 -12.74
C ALA A 168 32.25 -31.00 -13.16
N SER A 169 33.36 -31.29 -12.48
CA SER A 169 34.60 -31.67 -13.19
C SER A 169 35.40 -32.71 -12.39
N ARG A 170 34.95 -33.98 -12.46
CA ARG A 170 35.77 -35.15 -12.14
C ARG A 170 36.39 -35.63 -13.45
N THR A 171 37.69 -35.38 -13.64
CA THR A 171 38.46 -36.01 -14.72
C THR A 171 39.89 -36.25 -14.24
N MET A 172 40.25 -37.52 -14.09
CA MET A 172 41.58 -38.15 -14.22
C MET A 172 41.44 -39.56 -13.63
N ARG A 173 41.05 -40.53 -14.46
CA ARG A 173 41.91 -41.47 -15.22
C ARG A 173 42.71 -42.39 -14.30
N SER A 174 42.31 -43.66 -14.33
CA SER A 174 43.09 -44.84 -13.96
C SER A 174 44.29 -44.98 -14.90
N ASP A 175 45.48 -45.14 -14.32
CA ASP A 175 46.48 -46.20 -14.55
C ASP A 175 47.86 -45.75 -14.04
#